data_AF-A0A8T8XFG3-F1
#
_entry.id   AF-A0A8T8XFG3-F1
#
_cell.length_a   1.000
_cell.length_b   1.000
_cell.length_c   1.000
_cell.angle_alpha   90.00
_cell.angle_beta   90.00
_cell.angle_gamma   90.00
#
_symmetry.space_group_name_H-M   'P 1'
#
loop_
_entity.id
_entity.type
_entity.pdbx_description
1 polymer ?
#
loop_
_entity_poly.entity_id
_entity_poly.type
_entity_poly.pdbx_seq_one_letter_code
_entity_poly.pdbx_strand_id
1 'polypeptide(L)'
;MGLHKQACFITGCSSGFGEQFVRQLRALGDNVVATDTGATILDLDVTAPQTDLNAKFQQAIDIYGGVDVLPGAAAYCASKFALEGAVESLAKELAWLAPGIKPLIIEAGIFSTKVMNNINHVPHRIEFWRPLNEACRIRGAGSYRNEPGNAVELVAKVIQVAKGIGVAEGKDVPLRMPLGK
;
A
#
# COMPACT_ATOMS: atom_id res chain seq x y z
N MET A 1 0.73 25.03 17.11
CA MET A 1 -0.43 24.46 17.84
C MET A 1 -0.06 23.03 18.22
N GLY A 2 -0.37 22.56 19.44
CA GLY A 2 0.06 21.23 19.88
C GLY A 2 -0.66 20.11 19.11
N LEU A 3 0.07 19.06 18.72
CA LEU A 3 -0.53 17.84 18.17
C LEU A 3 -1.43 17.20 19.24
N HIS A 4 -2.74 17.24 19.03
CA HIS A 4 -3.69 16.59 19.94
C HIS A 4 -3.49 15.07 19.88
N LYS A 5 -3.40 14.46 21.07
CA LYS A 5 -3.25 13.01 21.26
C LYS A 5 -4.48 12.27 20.71
N GLN A 6 -4.29 11.44 19.70
CA GLN A 6 -5.37 10.69 19.07
C GLN A 6 -5.46 9.25 19.60
N ALA A 7 -6.57 8.58 19.27
CA ALA A 7 -6.75 7.15 19.47
C ALA A 7 -6.81 6.46 18.09
N CYS A 8 -5.90 5.54 17.84
CA CYS A 8 -5.73 4.88 16.55
C CYS A 8 -5.99 3.39 16.66
N PHE A 9 -6.88 2.86 15.82
CA PHE A 9 -7.11 1.43 15.66
C PHE A 9 -6.40 0.95 14.39
N ILE A 10 -5.48 0.00 14.53
CA ILE A 10 -4.61 -0.50 13.45
C ILE A 10 -4.82 -2.01 13.31
N THR A 11 -4.83 -2.51 12.08
CA THR A 11 -4.83 -3.95 11.78
C THR A 11 -3.58 -4.31 10.96
N GLY A 12 -3.19 -5.58 10.91
CA GLY A 12 -2.02 -6.04 10.17
C GLY A 12 -0.65 -5.91 10.86
N CYS A 13 -0.58 -6.09 12.18
CA CYS A 13 0.50 -5.58 13.05
C CYS A 13 1.64 -6.53 13.45
N SER A 14 1.70 -7.80 13.02
CA SER A 14 2.82 -8.70 13.38
C SER A 14 4.18 -8.27 12.84
N SER A 15 4.15 -7.52 11.74
CA SER A 15 5.29 -7.24 10.88
C SER A 15 4.91 -6.28 9.77
N GLY A 16 5.84 -5.42 9.36
CA GLY A 16 5.63 -4.49 8.27
C GLY A 16 4.79 -3.29 8.69
N PHE A 17 3.83 -2.89 7.85
CA PHE A 17 3.12 -1.62 8.03
C PHE A 17 2.41 -1.50 9.36
N GLY A 18 1.57 -2.46 9.78
CA GLY A 18 0.84 -2.35 11.05
C GLY A 18 1.79 -2.27 12.26
N GLU A 19 2.89 -3.03 12.24
CA GLU A 19 3.93 -2.95 13.28
C GLU A 19 4.56 -1.55 13.32
N GLN A 20 4.91 -1.00 12.15
CA GLN A 20 5.48 0.34 12.05
C GLN A 20 4.49 1.43 12.44
N PHE A 21 3.20 1.31 12.10
CA PHE A 21 2.15 2.23 12.57
C PHE A 21 2.08 2.22 14.09
N VAL A 22 2.02 1.04 14.72
CA VAL A 22 2.00 0.91 16.18
C VAL A 22 3.26 1.52 16.82
N ARG A 23 4.45 1.30 16.24
CA ARG A 23 5.71 1.89 16.75
C ARG A 23 5.72 3.41 16.63
N GLN A 24 5.40 3.96 15.46
CA GLN A 24 5.52 5.40 15.19
C GLN A 24 4.41 6.22 15.86
N LEU A 25 3.16 5.76 15.84
CA LEU A 25 2.06 6.44 16.53
C LEU A 25 2.30 6.48 18.05
N ARG A 26 2.80 5.39 18.65
CA ARG A 26 3.20 5.39 20.06
C ARG A 26 4.41 6.29 20.36
N ALA A 27 5.35 6.44 19.42
CA ALA A 27 6.47 7.38 19.55
C ALA A 27 6.03 8.85 19.46
N LEU A 28 5.00 9.15 18.66
CA LEU A 28 4.29 10.43 18.64
C LEU A 28 3.36 10.63 19.86
N GLY A 29 3.27 9.62 20.73
CA GLY A 29 2.48 9.64 21.95
C GLY A 29 1.00 9.29 21.79
N ASP A 30 0.52 8.92 20.61
CA ASP A 30 -0.89 8.54 20.40
C ASP A 30 -1.25 7.23 21.13
N ASN A 31 -2.53 7.07 21.47
CA ASN A 31 -3.06 5.82 22.03
C ASN A 31 -3.33 4.83 20.88
N VAL A 32 -2.82 3.60 20.95
CA VAL A 32 -2.94 2.63 19.83
C VAL A 32 -3.54 1.29 20.27
N VAL A 33 -4.46 0.76 19.46
CA VAL A 33 -5.06 -0.58 19.57
C VAL A 33 -4.74 -1.35 18.27
N ALA A 34 -4.36 -2.64 18.35
CA ALA A 34 -3.69 -3.36 17.26
C ALA A 34 -4.19 -4.81 17.04
N THR A 35 -4.28 -5.26 15.78
CA THR A 35 -4.49 -6.68 15.34
C THR A 35 -3.55 -7.06 14.18
N ASP A 36 -3.47 -8.31 13.71
CA ASP A 36 -2.22 -8.97 13.19
C ASP A 36 -2.08 -9.20 11.63
N THR A 37 -0.86 -9.52 11.11
CA THR A 37 -0.40 -9.91 9.73
C THR A 37 -0.14 -8.87 8.58
N GLY A 38 0.99 -8.95 7.83
CA GLY A 38 1.36 -7.94 6.79
C GLY A 38 2.33 -8.36 5.63
N ALA A 39 2.32 -7.60 4.50
CA ALA A 39 2.80 -7.96 3.14
C ALA A 39 3.55 -6.82 2.36
N THR A 40 4.58 -7.08 1.50
CA THR A 40 5.47 -5.99 0.94
C THR A 40 6.48 -6.34 -0.26
N ILE A 41 7.46 -5.47 -0.74
CA ILE A 41 7.98 -5.03 -2.13
C ILE A 41 9.15 -3.91 -2.15
N LEU A 42 9.00 -2.67 -2.72
CA LEU A 42 9.94 -1.51 -2.93
C LEU A 42 9.49 -0.11 -2.35
N ASP A 43 10.24 1.02 -2.51
CA ASP A 43 9.94 2.41 -1.98
C ASP A 43 10.13 3.54 -3.02
N LEU A 44 9.40 4.68 -2.90
CA LEU A 44 9.54 5.92 -3.71
C LEU A 44 10.02 7.17 -2.95
N ASP A 45 10.93 7.90 -3.61
CA ASP A 45 11.33 9.27 -3.26
C ASP A 45 10.29 10.29 -3.77
N VAL A 46 9.55 10.85 -2.82
CA VAL A 46 8.51 11.86 -3.02
C VAL A 46 9.03 13.30 -2.86
N THR A 47 10.35 13.48 -2.68
CA THR A 47 11.01 14.79 -2.52
C THR A 47 11.60 15.35 -3.82
N ALA A 48 11.62 14.54 -4.88
CA ALA A 48 12.05 14.96 -6.21
C ALA A 48 11.20 16.12 -6.77
N PRO A 49 11.75 16.95 -7.68
CA PRO A 49 11.00 18.00 -8.37
C PRO A 49 9.71 17.49 -9.02
N GLN A 50 8.67 18.34 -9.09
CA GLN A 50 7.37 17.95 -9.65
C GLN A 50 7.46 17.46 -11.11
N THR A 51 8.40 17.97 -11.90
CA THR A 51 8.73 17.46 -13.24
C THR A 51 9.15 16.00 -13.22
N ASP A 52 9.92 15.61 -12.23
CA ASP A 52 10.60 14.32 -12.13
C ASP A 52 9.64 13.29 -11.53
N LEU A 53 8.80 13.72 -10.58
CA LEU A 53 7.62 12.97 -10.12
C LEU A 53 6.65 12.71 -11.29
N ASN A 54 6.30 13.74 -12.07
CA ASN A 54 5.41 13.58 -13.23
C ASN A 54 6.02 12.63 -14.28
N ALA A 55 7.33 12.76 -14.56
CA ALA A 55 8.05 11.87 -15.46
C ALA A 55 8.10 10.43 -14.92
N LYS A 56 8.24 10.23 -13.60
CA LYS A 56 8.18 8.90 -12.95
C LYS A 56 6.79 8.28 -13.01
N PHE A 57 5.73 9.05 -12.78
CA PHE A 57 4.36 8.57 -12.94
C PHE A 57 4.04 8.22 -14.40
N GLN A 58 4.43 9.06 -15.36
CA GLN A 58 4.28 8.75 -16.78
C GLN A 58 5.08 7.51 -17.17
N GLN A 59 6.34 7.40 -16.74
CA GLN A 59 7.18 6.22 -16.99
C GLN A 59 6.58 4.93 -16.38
N ALA A 60 5.88 4.99 -15.24
CA ALA A 60 5.15 3.85 -14.69
C ALA A 60 3.91 3.49 -15.54
N ILE A 61 3.16 4.50 -16.00
CA ILE A 61 2.02 4.31 -16.90
C ILE A 61 2.47 3.74 -18.26
N ASP A 62 3.60 4.18 -18.80
CA ASP A 62 4.16 3.72 -20.08
C ASP A 62 4.70 2.28 -20.01
N ILE A 63 5.10 1.81 -18.81
CA ILE A 63 5.58 0.44 -18.58
C ILE A 63 4.44 -0.55 -18.30
N TYR A 64 3.40 -0.15 -17.56
CA TYR A 64 2.36 -1.06 -17.06
C TYR A 64 0.94 -0.81 -17.63
N GLY A 65 0.71 0.30 -18.33
CA GLY A 65 -0.58 0.65 -18.95
C GLY A 65 -1.71 1.05 -17.98
N GLY A 66 -1.50 0.92 -16.67
CA GLY A 66 -2.50 1.20 -15.63
C GLY A 66 -2.18 0.48 -14.32
N VAL A 67 -3.21 0.12 -13.56
CA VAL A 67 -3.08 -0.78 -12.39
C VAL A 67 -2.82 -2.20 -12.90
N ASP A 68 -1.64 -2.73 -12.62
CA ASP A 68 -1.18 -4.02 -13.18
C ASP A 68 -2.00 -5.23 -12.69
N VAL A 69 -2.29 -6.15 -13.61
CA VAL A 69 -3.10 -7.36 -13.40
C VAL A 69 -2.28 -8.61 -13.70
N LEU A 70 -1.48 -8.99 -12.71
CA LEU A 70 -0.48 -10.05 -12.82
C LEU A 70 -1.08 -11.42 -13.20
N PRO A 71 -0.54 -12.11 -14.24
CA PRO A 71 -0.91 -13.50 -14.54
C PRO A 71 -0.75 -14.41 -13.31
N GLY A 72 -1.72 -15.30 -13.10
CA GLY A 72 -1.80 -16.14 -11.90
C GLY A 72 -2.33 -15.45 -10.63
N ALA A 73 -2.52 -14.12 -10.61
CA ALA A 73 -3.03 -13.38 -9.46
C ALA A 73 -4.51 -12.95 -9.57
N ALA A 74 -5.23 -13.38 -10.62
CA ALA A 74 -6.56 -12.86 -10.98
C ALA A 74 -7.57 -12.77 -9.81
N ALA A 75 -7.66 -13.79 -8.95
CA ALA A 75 -8.56 -13.77 -7.78
C ALA A 75 -8.13 -12.74 -6.71
N TYR A 76 -6.82 -12.54 -6.52
CA TYR A 76 -6.29 -11.52 -5.63
C TYR A 76 -6.57 -10.12 -6.19
N CYS A 77 -6.25 -9.87 -7.47
CA CYS A 77 -6.56 -8.61 -8.16
C CYS A 77 -8.05 -8.28 -8.08
N ALA A 78 -8.94 -9.23 -8.42
CA ALA A 78 -10.39 -9.03 -8.32
C ALA A 78 -10.84 -8.65 -6.90
N SER A 79 -10.27 -9.28 -5.86
CA SER A 79 -10.58 -8.92 -4.46
C SER A 79 -10.12 -7.52 -4.06
N LYS A 80 -9.06 -6.99 -4.68
CA LYS A 80 -8.54 -5.63 -4.42
C LYS A 80 -9.33 -4.56 -5.16
N PHE A 81 -9.62 -4.76 -6.44
CA PHE A 81 -10.51 -3.87 -7.20
C PHE A 81 -11.92 -3.80 -6.57
N ALA A 82 -12.43 -4.91 -6.01
CA ALA A 82 -13.69 -4.92 -5.26
C ALA A 82 -13.62 -4.11 -3.95
N LEU A 83 -12.48 -4.17 -3.23
CA LEU A 83 -12.25 -3.35 -2.03
C LEU A 83 -12.17 -1.86 -2.37
N GLU A 84 -11.46 -1.50 -3.44
CA GLU A 84 -11.41 -0.12 -3.95
C GLU A 84 -12.80 0.42 -4.28
N GLY A 85 -13.61 -0.33 -5.03
CA GLY A 85 -14.97 0.05 -5.41
C GLY A 85 -15.91 0.22 -4.21
N ALA A 86 -15.73 -0.60 -3.17
CA ALA A 86 -16.44 -0.46 -1.90
C ALA A 86 -16.02 0.83 -1.15
N VAL A 87 -14.72 1.12 -1.07
CA VAL A 87 -14.21 2.33 -0.40
C VAL A 87 -14.57 3.60 -1.19
N GLU A 88 -14.60 3.55 -2.53
CA GLU A 88 -15.11 4.63 -3.38
C GLU A 88 -16.57 4.96 -3.11
N SER A 89 -17.42 3.92 -2.95
CA SER A 89 -18.85 4.10 -2.66
C SER A 89 -19.03 4.68 -1.26
N LEU A 90 -18.34 4.12 -0.27
CA LEU A 90 -18.32 4.62 1.11
C LEU A 90 -17.84 6.08 1.20
N ALA A 91 -16.85 6.48 0.41
CA ALA A 91 -16.39 7.87 0.38
C ALA A 91 -17.47 8.84 -0.15
N LYS A 92 -18.26 8.42 -1.14
CA LYS A 92 -19.38 9.19 -1.71
C LYS A 92 -20.57 9.26 -0.73
N GLU A 93 -20.79 8.22 0.07
CA GLU A 93 -21.78 8.18 1.16
C GLU A 93 -21.39 9.09 2.33
N LEU A 94 -20.15 8.97 2.83
CA LEU A 94 -19.64 9.77 3.94
C LEU A 94 -19.53 11.26 3.62
N ALA A 95 -19.34 11.63 2.35
CA ALA A 95 -19.27 13.03 1.89
C ALA A 95 -20.51 13.87 2.26
N TRP A 96 -21.66 13.24 2.54
CA TRP A 96 -22.86 13.91 3.05
C TRP A 96 -23.36 13.36 4.39
N LEU A 97 -23.17 12.06 4.68
CA LEU A 97 -23.57 11.46 5.97
C LEU A 97 -22.67 11.85 7.14
N ALA A 98 -21.36 11.95 6.93
CA ALA A 98 -20.39 12.27 7.97
C ALA A 98 -19.11 12.91 7.39
N PRO A 99 -19.15 14.17 6.92
CA PRO A 99 -18.05 14.79 6.15
C PRO A 99 -16.70 14.92 6.89
N GLY A 100 -16.68 14.70 8.21
CA GLY A 100 -15.46 14.62 9.02
C GLY A 100 -14.73 13.27 8.94
N ILE A 101 -15.36 12.23 8.40
CA ILE A 101 -14.75 10.90 8.19
C ILE A 101 -14.25 10.82 6.74
N LYS A 102 -12.93 10.73 6.57
CA LYS A 102 -12.28 10.66 5.25
C LYS A 102 -11.64 9.28 5.05
N PRO A 103 -12.21 8.40 4.21
CA PRO A 103 -11.53 7.19 3.76
C PRO A 103 -10.27 7.55 2.95
N LEU A 104 -9.25 6.70 3.02
CA LEU A 104 -8.03 6.79 2.22
C LEU A 104 -7.66 5.39 1.72
N ILE A 105 -7.39 5.29 0.43
CA ILE A 105 -6.85 4.10 -0.24
C ILE A 105 -5.36 4.36 -0.44
N ILE A 106 -4.53 3.75 0.41
CA ILE A 106 -3.09 3.71 0.18
C ILE A 106 -2.80 2.49 -0.69
N GLU A 107 -2.67 2.73 -1.99
CA GLU A 107 -2.12 1.73 -2.91
C GLU A 107 -0.62 1.69 -2.68
N ALA A 108 -0.24 0.96 -1.62
CA ALA A 108 1.13 0.62 -1.40
C ALA A 108 1.59 -0.20 -2.62
N GLY A 109 2.54 0.36 -3.35
CA GLY A 109 3.71 -0.45 -3.63
C GLY A 109 4.22 -0.85 -2.26
N ILE A 110 3.79 -1.98 -1.72
CA ILE A 110 4.67 -2.92 -1.01
C ILE A 110 6.17 -2.53 -1.23
N PHE A 111 7.22 -2.17 -0.41
CA PHE A 111 7.90 -2.13 0.96
C PHE A 111 8.67 -3.38 1.54
N SER A 112 8.73 -3.82 2.82
CA SER A 112 9.40 -5.14 3.19
C SER A 112 8.74 -6.07 4.25
N THR A 113 8.38 -7.35 3.93
CA THR A 113 7.79 -8.37 4.89
C THR A 113 7.69 -9.87 4.48
N LYS A 114 7.26 -10.66 5.48
CA LYS A 114 6.83 -12.06 5.60
C LYS A 114 5.63 -12.57 4.76
N VAL A 115 4.56 -11.82 4.40
CA VAL A 115 3.42 -12.47 3.67
C VAL A 115 3.83 -13.04 2.32
N MET A 116 4.86 -12.48 1.67
CA MET A 116 5.38 -13.03 0.41
C MET A 116 5.96 -14.45 0.59
N ASN A 117 6.30 -14.86 1.82
CA ASN A 117 6.70 -16.24 2.14
C ASN A 117 5.50 -17.22 2.16
N ASN A 118 4.26 -16.73 2.19
CA ASN A 118 3.05 -17.56 2.20
C ASN A 118 2.55 -17.91 0.77
N ILE A 119 3.33 -17.56 -0.27
CA ILE A 119 2.99 -17.83 -1.67
C ILE A 119 3.16 -19.33 -1.96
N ASN A 120 2.02 -20.04 -1.98
CA ASN A 120 1.98 -21.49 -2.19
C ASN A 120 1.87 -21.83 -3.68
N HIS A 121 2.99 -22.21 -4.30
CA HIS A 121 3.05 -22.64 -5.70
C HIS A 121 2.52 -24.06 -5.91
N VAL A 122 1.23 -24.20 -6.22
CA VAL A 122 0.63 -25.52 -6.53
C VAL A 122 1.33 -26.25 -7.70
N PRO A 123 1.44 -27.60 -7.67
CA PRO A 123 1.89 -28.38 -8.82
C PRO A 123 0.94 -28.20 -10.02
N HIS A 124 1.48 -28.19 -11.24
CA HIS A 124 0.63 -28.17 -12.43
C HIS A 124 -0.09 -29.52 -12.58
N ARG A 125 -1.43 -29.48 -12.71
CA ARG A 125 -2.27 -30.68 -12.89
C ARG A 125 -2.66 -30.94 -14.35
N ILE A 126 -2.42 -29.98 -15.23
CA ILE A 126 -2.71 -30.02 -16.66
C ILE A 126 -1.48 -29.47 -17.38
N GLU A 127 -0.99 -30.20 -18.38
CA GLU A 127 0.28 -29.90 -19.05
C GLU A 127 0.28 -28.53 -19.74
N PHE A 128 -0.85 -28.14 -20.34
CA PHE A 128 -1.08 -26.84 -20.97
C PHE A 128 -0.72 -25.64 -20.07
N TRP A 129 -0.93 -25.74 -18.76
CA TRP A 129 -0.64 -24.66 -17.82
C TRP A 129 0.83 -24.65 -17.33
N ARG A 130 1.66 -25.62 -17.70
CA ARG A 130 3.06 -25.72 -17.22
C ARG A 130 3.87 -24.43 -17.51
N PRO A 131 3.86 -23.83 -18.73
CA PRO A 131 4.65 -22.64 -19.02
C PRO A 131 4.21 -21.41 -18.20
N LEU A 132 2.90 -21.21 -18.04
CA LEU A 132 2.33 -20.12 -17.23
C LEU A 132 2.70 -20.27 -15.75
N ASN A 133 2.56 -21.48 -15.20
CA ASN A 133 2.90 -21.74 -13.80
C ASN A 133 4.39 -21.52 -13.52
N GLU A 134 5.26 -21.85 -14.48
CA GLU A 134 6.70 -21.66 -14.32
C GLU A 134 7.12 -20.19 -14.49
N ALA A 135 6.53 -19.46 -15.43
CA ALA A 135 6.68 -18.01 -15.51
C ALA A 135 6.23 -17.30 -14.21
N CYS A 136 5.14 -17.78 -13.59
CA CYS A 136 4.68 -17.31 -12.29
C CYS A 136 5.64 -17.67 -11.13
N ARG A 137 6.36 -18.81 -11.18
CA ARG A 137 7.45 -19.12 -10.22
C ARG A 137 8.66 -18.23 -10.43
N ILE A 138 9.09 -18.04 -11.67
CA ILE A 138 10.25 -17.20 -12.00
C ILE A 138 9.99 -15.75 -11.58
N ARG A 139 8.80 -15.19 -11.89
CA ARG A 139 8.37 -13.90 -11.33
C ARG A 139 8.32 -13.94 -9.80
N GLY A 140 7.73 -14.98 -9.23
CA GLY A 140 7.68 -15.24 -7.78
C GLY A 140 9.03 -15.47 -7.08
N ALA A 141 10.14 -15.49 -7.81
CA ALA A 141 11.51 -15.56 -7.28
C ALA A 141 12.41 -14.38 -7.72
N GLY A 142 12.01 -13.64 -8.76
CA GLY A 142 12.72 -12.49 -9.33
C GLY A 142 12.16 -11.13 -8.89
N SER A 143 10.84 -10.97 -8.84
CA SER A 143 10.19 -9.72 -8.40
C SER A 143 10.44 -9.36 -6.94
N TYR A 144 11.01 -10.28 -6.15
CA TYR A 144 11.37 -10.08 -4.74
C TYR A 144 12.89 -9.89 -4.53
N ARG A 145 13.65 -9.51 -5.57
CA ARG A 145 15.13 -9.34 -5.53
C ARG A 145 15.65 -7.92 -5.71
N ASN A 146 14.80 -6.94 -5.98
CA ASN A 146 15.19 -5.52 -5.98
C ASN A 146 15.31 -5.02 -4.52
N GLU A 147 16.07 -3.94 -4.28
CA GLU A 147 16.26 -3.40 -2.91
C GLU A 147 14.92 -2.98 -2.28
N PRO A 148 14.54 -3.55 -1.12
CA PRO A 148 13.18 -3.44 -0.64
C PRO A 148 12.88 -2.09 0.00
N GLY A 149 11.63 -1.66 -0.12
CA GLY A 149 11.23 -0.35 0.34
C GLY A 149 11.25 -0.22 1.85
N ASN A 150 11.65 0.96 2.34
CA ASN A 150 11.68 1.26 3.76
C ASN A 150 10.28 1.43 4.37
N ALA A 151 9.73 0.36 4.95
CA ALA A 151 8.39 0.36 5.55
C ALA A 151 8.22 1.39 6.70
N VAL A 152 9.34 1.85 7.29
CA VAL A 152 9.35 2.96 8.25
C VAL A 152 8.94 4.26 7.55
N GLU A 153 9.50 4.53 6.36
CA GLU A 153 9.21 5.74 5.59
C GLU A 153 7.81 5.75 5.00
N LEU A 154 7.28 4.62 4.50
CA LEU A 154 5.87 4.60 4.05
C LEU A 154 4.96 5.04 5.19
N VAL A 155 5.12 4.42 6.36
CA VAL A 155 4.28 4.70 7.50
C VAL A 155 4.46 6.13 7.99
N ALA A 156 5.68 6.67 7.97
CA ALA A 156 5.91 8.08 8.28
C ALA A 156 5.20 9.02 7.29
N LYS A 157 5.24 8.70 5.99
CA LYS A 157 4.54 9.42 4.91
C LYS A 157 3.00 9.32 5.11
N VAL A 158 2.45 8.15 5.43
CA VAL A 158 1.00 7.94 5.64
C VAL A 158 0.50 8.55 6.95
N ILE A 159 1.26 8.53 8.06
CA ILE A 159 0.89 9.21 9.30
C ILE A 159 0.85 10.73 9.08
N GLN A 160 1.81 11.28 8.33
CA GLN A 160 1.82 12.69 7.94
C GLN A 160 0.57 13.06 7.14
N VAL A 161 0.20 12.25 6.14
CA VAL A 161 -1.04 12.38 5.37
C VAL A 161 -2.28 12.32 6.27
N ALA A 162 -2.42 11.28 7.09
CA ALA A 162 -3.61 11.06 7.92
C ALA A 162 -3.81 12.13 9.02
N LYS A 163 -2.72 12.75 9.50
CA LYS A 163 -2.76 13.83 10.51
C LYS A 163 -2.68 15.24 9.91
N GLY A 164 -2.51 15.38 8.59
CA GLY A 164 -2.45 16.67 7.88
C GLY A 164 -1.19 17.51 8.20
N ILE A 165 -0.04 16.86 8.42
CA ILE A 165 1.21 17.47 8.88
C ILE A 165 2.39 17.13 7.94
N GLY A 166 3.49 17.88 8.02
CA GLY A 166 4.72 17.58 7.28
C GLY A 166 4.49 17.58 5.77
N VAL A 167 4.76 16.47 5.08
CA VAL A 167 4.58 16.37 3.62
C VAL A 167 3.14 16.62 3.13
N ALA A 168 2.14 16.57 4.02
CA ALA A 168 0.73 16.82 3.72
C ALA A 168 0.18 18.13 4.32
N GLU A 169 1.01 18.93 4.99
CA GLU A 169 0.57 20.18 5.60
C GLU A 169 0.08 21.18 4.54
N GLY A 170 -1.15 21.69 4.71
CA GLY A 170 -1.78 22.63 3.77
C GLY A 170 -2.22 22.02 2.42
N LYS A 171 -2.25 20.69 2.26
CA LYS A 171 -2.62 20.02 1.00
C LYS A 171 -3.97 19.31 1.09
N ASP A 172 -4.73 19.36 0.00
CA ASP A 172 -5.84 18.43 -0.21
C ASP A 172 -5.31 17.03 -0.54
N VAL A 173 -5.79 16.04 0.21
CA VAL A 173 -5.39 14.63 0.09
C VAL A 173 -6.37 13.89 -0.82
N PRO A 174 -5.93 13.29 -1.94
CA PRO A 174 -6.79 12.51 -2.81
C PRO A 174 -7.18 11.15 -2.19
N LEU A 175 -8.35 10.62 -2.56
CA LEU A 175 -8.86 9.34 -2.05
C LEU A 175 -7.92 8.16 -2.32
N ARG A 176 -7.25 8.13 -3.48
CA ARG A 176 -6.21 7.14 -3.81
C ARG A 176 -4.84 7.79 -3.73
N MET A 177 -3.89 7.13 -3.07
CA MET A 177 -2.48 7.51 -3.05
C MET A 177 -1.60 6.29 -3.36
N PRO A 178 -1.02 6.19 -4.58
CA PRO A 178 0.06 5.25 -4.83
C PRO A 178 1.32 5.70 -4.08
N LEU A 179 1.87 4.84 -3.23
CA LEU A 179 3.08 5.13 -2.45
C LEU A 179 4.01 3.91 -2.47
N GLY A 180 5.26 4.10 -2.88
CA GLY A 180 6.23 3.04 -3.16
C GLY A 180 6.77 3.08 -4.59
N LYS A 181 7.88 2.38 -4.85
CA LYS A 181 8.32 1.97 -6.22
C LYS A 181 7.96 0.50 -6.42
#